data_AF-A0A2V8N9A9-F1
#
_entry.id   AF-A0A2V8N9A9-F1
#
_cell.length_a   1.000
_cell.length_b   1.000
_cell.length_c   1.000
_cell.angle_alpha   90.00
_cell.angle_beta   90.00
_cell.angle_gamma   90.00
#
_symmetry.space_group_name_H-M   'P 1'
#
loop_
_entity.id
_entity.type
_entity.pdbx_description
1 polymer ?
#
loop_
_entity_poly.entity_id
_entity_poly.type
_entity_poly.pdbx_seq_one_letter_code
_entity_poly.pdbx_strand_id
1 'polypeptide(L)'
;MVISCGTVLAQYSKEFDSCIDKAQTQLAMHMCASDEAKRADTELNDVYRKLQSAASKQPNAVAKITAAERAWIAYRDAYIEAMWPADDKQREYGSSFTTEANLLRAKLTRRQIEALKELLRQYSGSQR
;
A
#
# COMPACT_ATOMS: atom_id res chain seq x y z
N MET A 1 -33.21 -9.13 6.16
CA MET A 1 -32.50 -7.89 5.80
C MET A 1 -31.03 -8.10 6.17
N VAL A 2 -30.25 -8.68 5.26
CA VAL A 2 -28.81 -8.89 5.48
C VAL A 2 -28.13 -7.59 5.11
N ILE A 3 -27.75 -6.81 6.12
CA ILE A 3 -26.88 -5.65 5.93
C ILE A 3 -25.51 -6.23 5.59
N SER A 4 -25.30 -6.53 4.31
CA SER A 4 -23.97 -6.67 3.74
C SER A 4 -23.35 -5.29 3.78
N CYS A 5 -22.74 -4.96 4.93
CA CYS A 5 -21.73 -3.92 4.98
C CYS A 5 -20.61 -4.43 4.08
N GLY A 6 -20.67 -4.06 2.80
CA GLY A 6 -19.66 -4.41 1.82
C GLY A 6 -18.34 -3.93 2.36
N THR A 7 -17.58 -4.85 2.94
CA THR A 7 -16.18 -4.64 3.23
C THR A 7 -15.57 -4.24 1.90
N VAL A 8 -15.22 -2.96 1.75
CA VAL A 8 -14.26 -2.54 0.72
C VAL A 8 -12.95 -3.19 1.14
N LEU A 9 -12.83 -4.49 0.87
CA LEU A 9 -11.53 -5.13 0.75
C LEU A 9 -10.84 -4.31 -0.33
N ALA A 10 -9.68 -3.74 -0.03
CA ALA A 10 -8.85 -3.07 -1.01
C ALA A 10 -8.64 -4.06 -2.18
N GLN A 11 -9.43 -3.89 -3.23
CA GLN A 11 -9.37 -4.75 -4.40
C GLN A 11 -8.01 -4.50 -5.07
N TYR A 12 -7.38 -5.56 -5.54
CA TYR A 12 -6.17 -5.44 -6.35
C TYR A 12 -6.49 -4.72 -7.67
N SER A 13 -5.48 -4.21 -8.36
CA SER A 13 -5.70 -3.44 -9.58
C SER A 13 -6.22 -4.34 -10.70
N LYS A 14 -6.94 -3.77 -11.69
CA LYS A 14 -7.39 -4.53 -12.87
C LYS A 14 -6.21 -5.10 -13.66
N GLU A 15 -5.06 -4.42 -13.62
CA GLU A 15 -3.80 -4.90 -14.20
C GLU A 15 -3.25 -6.11 -13.45
N PHE A 16 -3.41 -6.17 -12.12
CA PHE A 16 -3.09 -7.38 -11.35
C PHE A 16 -4.02 -8.53 -11.75
N ASP A 17 -5.33 -8.30 -11.76
CA ASP A 17 -6.32 -9.32 -12.12
C ASP A 17 -6.02 -9.90 -13.52
N SER A 18 -5.79 -9.03 -14.52
CA SER A 18 -5.43 -9.44 -15.89
C SER A 18 -4.08 -10.18 -15.97
N CYS A 19 -3.13 -9.84 -15.10
CA CYS A 19 -1.82 -10.50 -15.05
C CYS A 19 -1.93 -11.89 -14.44
N ILE A 20 -2.60 -12.01 -13.29
CA ILE A 20 -2.70 -13.27 -12.55
C ILE A 20 -3.53 -14.30 -13.31
N ASP A 21 -4.58 -13.87 -14.02
CA ASP A 21 -5.39 -14.74 -14.89
C ASP A 21 -4.58 -15.40 -16.02
N LYS A 22 -3.48 -14.75 -16.46
CA LYS A 22 -2.61 -15.24 -17.53
C LYS A 22 -1.35 -15.94 -17.01
N ALA A 23 -1.07 -15.86 -15.72
CA ALA A 23 0.15 -16.42 -15.13
C ALA A 23 0.09 -17.95 -15.09
N GLN A 24 0.96 -18.63 -15.84
CA GLN A 24 1.04 -20.10 -15.89
C GLN A 24 2.18 -20.69 -15.05
N THR A 25 3.04 -19.84 -14.49
CA THR A 25 4.20 -20.26 -13.69
C THR A 25 4.27 -19.48 -12.39
N GLN A 26 4.90 -20.06 -11.37
CA GLN A 26 5.13 -19.36 -10.10
C GLN A 26 5.93 -18.06 -10.33
N LEU A 27 6.92 -18.09 -11.22
CA LEU A 27 7.67 -16.90 -11.60
C LEU A 27 6.75 -15.79 -12.16
N ALA A 28 5.81 -16.13 -13.05
CA ALA A 28 4.85 -15.17 -13.58
C ALA A 28 3.93 -14.61 -12.48
N MET A 29 3.46 -15.46 -11.55
CA MET A 29 2.66 -15.02 -10.40
C MET A 29 3.44 -14.06 -9.49
N HIS A 30 4.72 -14.34 -9.25
CA HIS A 30 5.61 -13.49 -8.44
C HIS A 30 5.78 -12.12 -9.11
N MET A 31 5.94 -12.09 -10.44
CA MET A 31 6.01 -10.84 -11.20
C MET A 31 4.71 -10.03 -11.09
N CYS A 32 3.54 -10.67 -11.26
CA CYS A 32 2.25 -10.00 -11.11
C CYS A 32 2.09 -9.32 -9.74
N ALA A 33 2.45 -10.02 -8.66
CA ALA A 33 2.38 -9.49 -7.30
C ALA A 33 3.40 -8.36 -7.06
N SER A 34 4.63 -8.50 -7.56
CA SER A 34 5.66 -7.46 -7.48
C SER A 34 5.24 -6.19 -8.21
N ASP A 35 4.73 -6.32 -9.44
CA ASP A 35 4.24 -5.18 -10.22
C ASP A 35 3.05 -4.50 -9.55
N GLU A 36 2.21 -5.28 -8.87
CA GLU A 36 1.10 -4.76 -8.10
C GLU A 36 1.54 -3.93 -6.90
N ALA A 37 2.52 -4.42 -6.13
CA ALA A 37 3.12 -3.66 -5.04
C ALA A 37 3.76 -2.35 -5.57
N LYS A 38 4.44 -2.41 -6.72
CA LYS A 38 5.04 -1.24 -7.36
C LYS A 38 4.01 -0.22 -7.84
N ARG A 39 2.88 -0.68 -8.42
CA ARG A 39 1.77 0.21 -8.82
C ARG A 39 1.20 0.96 -7.62
N ALA A 40 0.91 0.23 -6.54
CA ALA A 40 0.42 0.85 -5.32
C ALA A 40 1.43 1.85 -4.73
N ASP A 41 2.72 1.52 -4.72
CA ASP A 41 3.78 2.42 -4.23
C ASP A 41 3.91 3.69 -5.09
N THR A 42 3.77 3.55 -6.42
CA THR A 42 3.76 4.70 -7.34
C THR A 42 2.60 5.64 -7.04
N GLU A 43 1.37 5.10 -6.88
CA GLU A 43 0.19 5.90 -6.53
C GLU A 43 0.34 6.58 -5.16
N LEU A 44 0.85 5.86 -4.15
CA LEU A 44 1.13 6.42 -2.83
C LEU A 44 2.06 7.63 -2.93
N ASN A 45 3.17 7.49 -3.66
CA ASN A 45 4.12 8.58 -3.85
C ASN A 45 3.50 9.79 -4.58
N ASP A 46 2.61 9.55 -5.56
CA ASP A 46 1.86 10.63 -6.22
C ASP A 46 0.94 11.38 -5.27
N VAL A 47 0.16 10.65 -4.45
CA VAL A 47 -0.75 11.25 -3.45
C VAL A 47 0.04 11.99 -2.38
N TYR A 48 1.14 11.41 -1.89
CA TYR A 48 2.02 12.04 -0.92
C TYR A 48 2.61 13.36 -1.44
N ARG A 49 3.09 13.40 -2.69
CA ARG A 49 3.57 14.64 -3.32
C ARG A 49 2.48 15.71 -3.41
N LYS A 50 1.26 15.33 -3.79
CA LYS A 50 0.11 16.26 -3.84
C LYS A 50 -0.20 16.82 -2.44
N LEU A 51 -0.19 15.97 -1.42
CA LEU A 51 -0.38 16.38 -0.03
C LEU A 51 0.71 17.34 0.46
N GLN A 52 1.99 17.04 0.20
CA GLN A 52 3.10 17.91 0.54
C GLN A 52 2.98 19.28 -0.13
N SER A 53 2.60 19.31 -1.41
CA SER A 53 2.35 20.55 -2.15
C SER A 53 1.19 21.38 -1.56
N ALA A 54 0.08 20.72 -1.22
CA ALA A 54 -1.08 21.38 -0.61
C ALA A 54 -0.76 21.96 0.78
N ALA A 55 0.10 21.30 1.55
CA ALA A 55 0.54 21.74 2.88
C ALA A 55 1.75 22.72 2.85
N SER A 56 2.29 23.05 1.67
CA SER A 56 3.58 23.74 1.52
C SER A 56 3.72 25.08 2.27
N LYS A 57 2.62 25.82 2.46
CA LYS A 57 2.61 27.09 3.21
C LYS A 57 2.63 26.91 4.74
N GLN A 58 2.59 25.67 5.23
CA GLN A 58 2.54 25.34 6.65
C GLN A 58 3.70 24.38 6.98
N PRO A 59 4.92 24.89 7.27
CA PRO A 59 6.10 24.04 7.51
C PRO A 59 5.91 23.01 8.62
N ASN A 60 5.18 23.37 9.68
CA ASN A 60 4.83 22.45 10.77
C ASN A 60 3.94 21.30 10.28
N ALA A 61 3.03 21.56 9.34
CA ALA A 61 2.18 20.53 8.75
C ALA A 61 3.02 19.57 7.88
N VAL A 62 3.87 20.11 7.01
CA VAL A 62 4.83 19.35 6.18
C VAL A 62 5.70 18.42 7.03
N ALA A 63 6.26 18.93 8.13
CA ALA A 63 7.08 18.14 9.04
C ALA A 63 6.29 16.98 9.67
N LYS A 64 5.04 17.23 10.12
CA LYS A 64 4.18 16.21 10.70
C LYS A 64 3.71 15.16 9.69
N ILE A 65 3.37 15.58 8.46
CA ILE A 65 3.01 14.67 7.36
C ILE A 65 4.19 13.75 7.03
N THR A 66 5.39 14.32 6.93
CA THR A 66 6.62 13.55 6.66
C THR A 66 6.91 12.54 7.77
N ALA A 67 6.76 12.95 9.03
CA ALA A 67 6.96 12.07 10.18
C ALA A 67 5.93 10.92 10.19
N ALA A 68 4.65 11.23 9.90
CA ALA A 68 3.59 10.23 9.83
C ALA A 68 3.85 9.20 8.73
N GLU A 69 4.26 9.62 7.54
CA GLU A 69 4.55 8.70 6.43
C GLU A 69 5.75 7.80 6.72
N ARG A 70 6.81 8.34 7.33
CA ARG A 70 7.96 7.53 7.78
C ARG A 70 7.57 6.51 8.84
N ALA A 71 6.74 6.90 9.81
CA ALA A 71 6.24 5.99 10.83
C ALA A 71 5.38 4.88 10.22
N TRP A 72 4.54 5.21 9.23
CA TRP A 72 3.76 4.21 8.50
C TRP A 72 4.65 3.21 7.74
N ILE A 73 5.71 3.67 7.08
CA ILE A 73 6.68 2.77 6.40
C ILE A 73 7.26 1.77 7.39
N ALA A 74 7.73 2.25 8.55
CA ALA A 74 8.28 1.40 9.61
C ALA A 74 7.23 0.38 10.12
N TYR A 75 6.00 0.83 10.35
CA TYR A 75 4.89 -0.05 10.72
C TYR A 75 4.60 -1.10 9.65
N ARG A 76 4.51 -0.72 8.37
CA ARG A 76 4.23 -1.63 7.25
C ARG A 76 5.26 -2.75 7.18
N ASP A 77 6.54 -2.37 7.24
CA ASP A 77 7.63 -3.33 7.12
C ASP A 77 7.68 -4.24 8.37
N ALA A 78 7.51 -3.70 9.57
CA ALA A 78 7.41 -4.50 10.80
C ALA A 78 6.18 -5.42 10.82
N TYR A 79 5.05 -4.98 10.29
CA TYR A 79 3.82 -5.78 10.19
C TYR A 79 4.02 -6.96 9.23
N ILE A 80 4.67 -6.75 8.08
CA ILE A 80 4.99 -7.83 7.14
C ILE A 80 5.94 -8.84 7.81
N GLU A 81 6.98 -8.39 8.50
CA GLU A 81 7.87 -9.28 9.26
C GLU A 81 7.11 -10.08 10.33
N ALA A 82 6.18 -9.44 11.05
CA ALA A 82 5.36 -10.10 12.06
C ALA A 82 4.40 -11.16 11.49
N MET A 83 3.96 -11.02 10.24
CA MET A 83 3.13 -12.02 9.56
C MET A 83 3.92 -13.29 9.21
N TRP A 84 5.24 -13.18 9.02
CA TRP A 84 6.14 -14.28 8.68
C TRP A 84 7.40 -14.25 9.57
N PRO A 85 7.28 -14.58 10.86
CA PRO A 85 8.32 -14.31 11.87
C PRO A 85 9.57 -15.20 11.79
N ALA A 86 9.67 -16.09 10.81
CA ALA A 86 10.84 -16.95 10.67
C ALA A 86 12.02 -16.15 10.08
N ASP A 87 13.24 -16.49 10.51
CA ASP A 87 14.46 -15.89 9.95
C ASP A 87 14.66 -16.32 8.49
N ASP A 88 14.57 -17.64 8.22
CA ASP A 88 14.59 -18.19 6.87
C ASP A 88 13.16 -18.38 6.33
N LYS A 89 12.55 -17.26 5.93
CA LYS A 89 11.16 -17.21 5.44
C LYS A 89 10.95 -18.11 4.22
N GLN A 90 11.95 -18.22 3.34
CA GLN A 90 11.84 -19.02 2.13
C GLN A 90 11.85 -20.52 2.45
N ARG A 91 12.65 -20.95 3.42
CA ARG A 91 12.66 -22.35 3.90
C ARG A 91 11.37 -22.71 4.63
N GLU A 92 10.87 -21.81 5.47
CA GLU A 92 9.68 -22.09 6.30
C GLU A 92 8.37 -22.02 5.51
N TYR A 93 8.20 -20.99 4.68
CA TYR A 93 6.92 -20.67 4.02
C TYR A 93 6.90 -21.00 2.52
N GLY A 94 8.03 -21.43 1.96
CA GLY A 94 8.15 -21.84 0.56
C GLY A 94 8.04 -20.69 -0.45
N SER A 95 7.83 -21.03 -1.72
CA SER A 95 7.81 -20.07 -2.82
C SER A 95 6.65 -19.07 -2.79
N SER A 96 5.50 -19.46 -2.23
CA SER A 96 4.33 -18.59 -2.13
C SER A 96 4.58 -17.33 -1.30
N PHE A 97 5.50 -17.38 -0.33
CA PHE A 97 5.83 -16.25 0.54
C PHE A 97 6.11 -14.96 -0.24
N THR A 98 6.90 -15.04 -1.32
CA THR A 98 7.24 -13.85 -2.12
C THR A 98 6.01 -13.21 -2.75
N THR A 99 5.06 -14.02 -3.21
CA THR A 99 3.79 -13.53 -3.77
C THR A 99 2.94 -12.89 -2.68
N GLU A 100 2.74 -13.60 -1.57
CA GLU A 100 1.89 -13.14 -0.47
C GLU A 100 2.41 -11.86 0.20
N ALA A 101 3.73 -11.77 0.42
CA ALA A 101 4.36 -10.59 1.00
C ALA A 101 4.19 -9.35 0.10
N ASN A 102 4.34 -9.51 -1.22
CA ASN A 102 4.12 -8.42 -2.17
C ASN A 102 2.64 -8.00 -2.23
N LEU A 103 1.72 -8.95 -2.22
CA LEU A 103 0.28 -8.66 -2.19
C LEU A 103 -0.16 -7.99 -0.88
N LEU A 104 0.42 -8.39 0.26
CA LEU A 104 0.19 -7.73 1.53
C LEU A 104 0.73 -6.29 1.51
N ARG A 105 1.95 -6.10 1.00
CA ARG A 105 2.54 -4.77 0.80
C ARG A 105 1.62 -3.88 -0.03
N ALA A 106 1.14 -4.35 -1.18
CA ALA A 106 0.20 -3.61 -2.02
C ALA A 106 -1.08 -3.23 -1.27
N LYS A 107 -1.67 -4.18 -0.54
CA LYS A 107 -2.90 -3.98 0.25
C LYS A 107 -2.72 -2.92 1.34
N LEU A 108 -1.61 -2.96 2.08
CA LEU A 108 -1.30 -1.97 3.11
C LEU A 108 -1.05 -0.59 2.49
N THR A 109 -0.34 -0.53 1.36
CA THR A 109 -0.10 0.71 0.62
C THR A 109 -1.39 1.36 0.13
N ARG A 110 -2.36 0.57 -0.37
CA ARG A 110 -3.69 1.09 -0.74
C ARG A 110 -4.46 1.71 0.41
N ARG A 111 -4.38 1.10 1.60
CA ARG A 111 -5.01 1.68 2.80
C ARG A 111 -4.38 3.02 3.16
N GLN A 112 -3.06 3.11 3.05
CA GLN A 112 -2.36 4.37 3.31
C GLN A 112 -2.68 5.44 2.27
N ILE A 113 -2.82 5.07 0.99
CA ILE A 113 -3.30 6.00 -0.05
C ILE A 113 -4.62 6.65 0.37
N GLU A 114 -5.59 5.88 0.88
CA GLU A 114 -6.87 6.43 1.34
C GLU A 114 -6.71 7.33 2.57
N ALA A 115 -5.85 6.96 3.52
CA ALA A 115 -5.52 7.82 4.67
C ALA A 115 -4.86 9.15 4.24
N LEU A 116 -3.95 9.12 3.26
CA LEU A 116 -3.30 10.31 2.71
C LEU A 116 -4.28 11.17 1.91
N LYS A 117 -5.21 10.56 1.15
CA LYS A 117 -6.30 11.27 0.46
C LYS A 117 -7.21 11.97 1.47
N GLU A 118 -7.50 11.33 2.61
CA GLU A 118 -8.27 11.96 3.68
C GLU A 118 -7.55 13.15 4.29
N LEU A 119 -6.25 13.00 4.58
CA LEU A 119 -5.43 14.09 5.08
C LEU A 119 -5.33 15.24 4.07
N LEU A 120 -5.20 14.94 2.78
CA LEU A 120 -5.19 15.92 1.69
C LEU A 120 -6.45 16.78 1.65
N ARG A 121 -7.64 16.21 1.91
CA ARG A 121 -8.90 16.98 1.94
C ARG A 121 -8.87 18.13 2.95
N GLN A 122 -8.13 18.01 4.05
CA GLN A 122 -7.99 19.09 5.03
C GLN A 122 -7.23 20.30 4.46
N TYR A 123 -6.30 20.07 3.54
CA TYR A 123 -5.51 21.13 2.89
C TYR A 123 -6.14 21.62 1.59
N SER A 124 -6.99 20.82 0.92
CA SER A 124 -7.72 21.23 -0.28
C SER A 124 -8.89 22.20 0.00
N GLY A 125 -9.43 22.21 1.23
CA GLY A 125 -10.52 23.12 1.64
C GLY A 125 -10.10 24.33 2.48
N SER A 126 -8.83 24.44 2.89
CA SER A 126 -8.33 25.44 3.84
C SER A 126 -7.71 26.69 3.17
N GLN A 127 -8.16 27.07 1.97
CA GLN A 127 -7.87 28.40 1.38
C GLN A 127 -8.73 29.51 2.03
N ARG A 128 -8.84 29.53 3.36
CA ARG A 128 -9.36 30.67 4.12
C ARG A 128 -8.30 31.21 5.05
#